data_AF-A0A2E4M8Q3-F1
#
_entry.id   AF-A0A2E4M8Q3-F1
#
_cell.length_a   1.000
_cell.length_b   1.000
_cell.length_c   1.000
_cell.angle_alpha   90.00
_cell.angle_beta   90.00
_cell.angle_gamma   90.00
#
_symmetry.space_group_name_H-M   'P 1'
#
loop_
_entity.id
_entity.type
_entity.pdbx_description
1 polymer ?
#
loop_
_entity_poly.entity_id
_entity_poly.type
_entity_poly.pdbx_seq_one_letter_code
_entity_poly.pdbx_strand_id
1 'polypeptide(L)'
;MQKTQSTFETRSLFDLAGWLAMHGDEILDTMKHISLEQTRRYYISSRRRIQFWLNCTRADAVVDKFNAAESALVSGIVTRVWTALARGIATESGGKALVVFEQICEDHAAVNERARFSVELDGPSHKLRSLRRQCEQSTDYLLAFLPAECYAGVYAHDRVRFDKRQVEIDYERESGQLEAARCFTRHTLHAKFEWSHLGDRLIQCRQAPYHRQVISSMISMMDRDLMPIPEMWSRFYSPHKSASAAELVVWN
;
A
#
# COMPACT_ATOMS: atom_id res chain seq x y z
N MET A 1 14.92 0.89 23.57
CA MET A 1 14.43 -0.26 22.77
C MET A 1 13.44 0.10 21.64
N GLN A 2 12.91 1.33 21.52
CA GLN A 2 11.81 1.61 20.58
C GLN A 2 12.17 1.61 19.06
N LYS A 3 13.43 1.86 18.67
CA LYS A 3 13.84 2.01 17.24
C LYS A 3 13.50 0.81 16.33
N THR A 4 13.58 -0.42 16.84
CA THR A 4 13.37 -1.64 16.03
C THR A 4 11.91 -1.87 15.66
N GLN A 5 10.98 -1.53 16.54
CA GLN A 5 9.55 -1.62 16.26
C GLN A 5 9.17 -0.57 15.20
N SER A 6 9.68 0.66 15.36
CA SER A 6 9.46 1.78 14.45
C SER A 6 10.39 1.81 13.23
N THR A 7 11.15 0.74 12.95
CA THR A 7 11.67 0.44 11.60
C THR A 7 10.72 -0.50 10.83
N PHE A 8 9.82 -1.24 11.52
CA PHE A 8 9.02 -2.32 10.94
C PHE A 8 7.85 -1.86 10.02
N GLU A 9 6.87 -1.11 10.51
CA GLU A 9 5.62 -0.73 9.80
C GLU A 9 5.74 -0.11 8.39
N THR A 10 6.60 0.89 8.12
CA THR A 10 6.65 1.50 6.77
C THR A 10 7.34 0.59 5.76
N ARG A 11 8.40 -0.12 6.20
CA ARG A 11 8.94 -1.26 5.45
C ARG A 11 7.83 -2.30 5.22
N SER A 12 6.96 -2.54 6.21
CA SER A 12 5.86 -3.48 6.07
C SER A 12 4.77 -3.04 5.07
N LEU A 13 4.51 -1.74 4.86
CA LEU A 13 3.62 -1.31 3.77
C LEU A 13 4.22 -1.64 2.40
N PHE A 14 5.54 -1.51 2.27
CA PHE A 14 6.26 -1.84 1.05
C PHE A 14 6.36 -3.36 0.84
N ASP A 15 6.80 -4.09 1.87
CA ASP A 15 6.87 -5.56 1.89
C ASP A 15 5.47 -6.18 1.66
N LEU A 16 4.40 -5.49 2.10
CA LEU A 16 3.01 -5.89 1.81
C LEU A 16 2.65 -5.61 0.36
N ALA A 17 2.97 -4.44 -0.21
CA ALA A 17 2.75 -4.18 -1.63
C ALA A 17 3.49 -5.20 -2.52
N GLY A 18 4.70 -5.60 -2.12
CA GLY A 18 5.46 -6.68 -2.74
C GLY A 18 4.75 -8.03 -2.64
N TRP A 19 4.35 -8.44 -1.43
CA TRP A 19 3.64 -9.70 -1.21
C TRP A 19 2.30 -9.76 -1.96
N LEU A 20 1.50 -8.68 -1.91
CA LEU A 20 0.23 -8.52 -2.60
C LEU A 20 0.37 -8.64 -4.12
N ALA A 21 1.39 -7.99 -4.70
CA ALA A 21 1.64 -8.07 -6.14
C ALA A 21 2.10 -9.47 -6.57
N MET A 22 2.92 -10.13 -5.76
CA MET A 22 3.52 -11.41 -6.11
C MET A 22 2.54 -12.59 -5.96
N HIS A 23 1.57 -12.52 -5.06
CA HIS A 23 0.55 -13.57 -4.82
C HIS A 23 -0.83 -13.12 -5.33
N GLY A 24 -0.86 -12.33 -6.41
CA GLY A 24 -2.08 -11.68 -6.86
C GLY A 24 -3.16 -12.67 -7.32
N ASP A 25 -2.75 -13.77 -7.95
CA ASP A 25 -3.64 -14.84 -8.40
C ASP A 25 -4.38 -15.47 -7.21
N GLU A 26 -3.64 -15.88 -6.17
CA GLU A 26 -4.18 -16.48 -4.95
C GLU A 26 -5.06 -15.50 -4.17
N ILE A 27 -4.69 -14.22 -4.15
CA ILE A 27 -5.46 -13.17 -3.48
C ILE A 27 -6.80 -12.93 -4.17
N LEU A 28 -6.84 -12.86 -5.52
CA LEU A 28 -8.09 -12.68 -6.26
C LEU A 28 -9.12 -13.75 -5.91
N ASP A 29 -8.70 -15.02 -5.88
CA ASP A 29 -9.58 -16.13 -5.51
C ASP A 29 -10.13 -16.00 -4.08
N THR A 30 -9.32 -15.65 -3.09
CA THR A 30 -9.83 -15.43 -1.72
C THR A 30 -10.72 -14.19 -1.58
N MET A 31 -10.55 -13.18 -2.43
CA MET A 31 -11.29 -11.91 -2.35
C MET A 31 -12.64 -11.91 -3.11
N LYS A 32 -12.97 -12.97 -3.86
CA LYS A 32 -14.24 -13.10 -4.61
C LYS A 32 -15.52 -12.93 -3.79
N HIS A 33 -15.44 -13.01 -2.46
CA HIS A 33 -16.58 -12.86 -1.54
C HIS A 33 -16.45 -11.66 -0.59
N ILE A 34 -15.67 -10.64 -0.96
CA ILE A 34 -15.46 -9.43 -0.15
C ILE A 34 -16.78 -8.72 0.21
N SER A 35 -17.04 -8.56 1.51
CA SER A 35 -18.24 -7.88 1.98
C SER A 35 -18.13 -6.36 1.88
N LEU A 36 -19.28 -5.70 1.75
CA LEU A 36 -19.40 -4.25 1.88
C LEU A 36 -18.97 -3.77 3.28
N GLU A 37 -19.07 -4.61 4.32
CA GLU A 37 -18.62 -4.25 5.67
C GLU A 37 -17.09 -4.21 5.78
N GLN A 38 -16.39 -5.25 5.32
CA GLN A 38 -14.92 -5.23 5.24
C GLN A 38 -14.45 -4.01 4.43
N THR A 39 -15.08 -3.76 3.27
CA THR A 39 -14.80 -2.59 2.41
C THR A 39 -14.95 -1.27 3.17
N ARG A 40 -16.01 -1.10 3.97
CA ARG A 40 -16.22 0.08 4.84
C ARG A 40 -15.16 0.21 5.93
N ARG A 41 -14.76 -0.91 6.57
CA ARG A 41 -13.69 -0.91 7.60
C ARG A 41 -12.34 -0.44 7.02
N TYR A 42 -12.01 -0.89 5.81
CA TYR A 42 -10.83 -0.42 5.07
C TYR A 42 -10.90 1.05 4.68
N TYR A 43 -12.07 1.53 4.22
CA TYR A 43 -12.29 2.94 3.92
C TYR A 43 -12.10 3.84 5.15
N ILE A 44 -12.68 3.47 6.30
CA ILE A 44 -12.52 4.22 7.56
C ILE A 44 -11.04 4.27 7.98
N SER A 45 -10.33 3.14 7.91
CA SER A 45 -8.89 3.09 8.23
C SER A 45 -8.05 3.95 7.28
N SER A 46 -8.37 3.92 5.99
CA SER A 46 -7.69 4.71 4.96
C SER A 46 -7.94 6.20 5.11
N ARG A 47 -9.20 6.62 5.31
CA ARG A 47 -9.58 8.02 5.55
C ARG A 47 -8.93 8.59 6.81
N ARG A 48 -8.83 7.82 7.90
CA ARG A 48 -8.10 8.22 9.12
C ARG A 48 -6.61 8.44 8.85
N ARG A 49 -5.96 7.53 8.11
CA ARG A 49 -4.55 7.67 7.66
C ARG A 49 -4.33 8.91 6.77
N ILE A 50 -5.26 9.14 5.84
CA ILE A 50 -5.28 10.30 4.94
C ILE A 50 -5.41 11.62 5.72
N GLN A 51 -6.34 11.69 6.68
CA GLN A 51 -6.54 12.88 7.52
C GLN A 51 -5.33 13.15 8.42
N PHE A 52 -4.66 12.12 8.93
CA PHE A 52 -3.43 12.26 9.71
C PHE A 52 -2.32 12.96 8.91
N TRP A 53 -2.01 12.51 7.69
CA TRP A 53 -1.01 13.18 6.85
C TRP A 53 -1.43 14.62 6.50
N LEU A 54 -2.72 14.84 6.17
CA LEU A 54 -3.26 16.18 5.89
C LEU A 54 -3.08 17.14 7.07
N ASN A 55 -3.14 16.65 8.32
CA ASN A 55 -2.84 17.45 9.50
C ASN A 55 -1.33 17.74 9.60
N CYS A 56 -0.45 16.76 9.36
CA CYS A 56 0.99 16.96 9.33
C CYS A 56 1.46 17.98 8.27
N THR A 57 0.78 18.09 7.11
CA THR A 57 1.10 19.15 6.12
C THR A 57 0.90 20.58 6.65
N ARG A 58 0.20 20.75 7.79
CA ARG A 58 -0.10 22.03 8.44
C ARG A 58 0.76 22.29 9.68
N ALA A 59 1.60 21.35 10.11
CA ALA A 59 2.50 21.56 11.25
C ALA A 59 3.60 22.58 10.89
N ASP A 60 4.13 23.33 11.84
CA ASP A 60 5.18 24.32 11.55
C ASP A 60 6.53 23.67 11.22
N ALA A 61 6.79 22.48 11.74
CA ALA A 61 8.05 21.77 11.55
C ALA A 61 8.17 21.16 10.14
N VAL A 62 9.13 21.66 9.36
CA VAL A 62 9.47 21.13 8.01
C VAL A 62 9.82 19.63 8.03
N VAL A 63 10.37 19.14 9.15
CA VAL A 63 10.65 17.72 9.38
C VAL A 63 9.38 16.88 9.37
N ASP A 64 8.31 17.33 10.03
CA ASP A 64 7.03 16.60 10.06
C ASP A 64 6.30 16.65 8.71
N LYS A 65 6.39 17.77 7.99
CA LYS A 65 5.92 17.87 6.59
C LYS A 65 6.66 16.85 5.70
N PHE A 66 7.99 16.77 5.82
CA PHE A 66 8.81 15.83 5.06
C PHE A 66 8.49 14.37 5.40
N ASN A 67 8.46 14.01 6.69
CA ASN A 67 8.17 12.67 7.16
C ASN A 67 6.75 12.21 6.75
N ALA A 68 5.77 13.12 6.75
CA ALA A 68 4.42 12.84 6.29
C ALA A 68 4.35 12.64 4.77
N ALA A 69 5.04 13.47 3.97
CA ALA A 69 5.13 13.29 2.52
C ALA A 69 5.85 11.98 2.14
N GLU A 70 6.93 11.63 2.85
CA GLU A 70 7.65 10.35 2.73
C GLU A 70 6.76 9.16 3.11
N SER A 71 6.01 9.26 4.22
CA SER A 71 5.04 8.22 4.63
C SER A 71 3.86 8.08 3.66
N ALA A 72 3.42 9.17 3.04
CA ALA A 72 2.36 9.15 2.05
C ALA A 72 2.86 8.45 0.77
N LEU A 73 3.96 8.91 0.16
CA LEU A 73 4.52 8.35 -1.08
C LEU A 73 4.72 6.82 -1.01
N VAL A 74 5.34 6.29 0.06
CA VAL A 74 5.52 4.83 0.23
C VAL A 74 4.18 4.11 0.37
N SER A 75 3.20 4.74 1.03
CA SER A 75 1.85 4.18 1.16
C SER A 75 1.00 4.29 -0.12
N GLY A 76 1.40 5.11 -1.11
CA GLY A 76 0.74 5.18 -2.41
C GLY A 76 0.86 3.86 -3.17
N ILE A 77 2.03 3.21 -3.05
CA ILE A 77 2.37 1.92 -3.67
C ILE A 77 1.35 0.84 -3.27
N VAL A 78 1.21 0.59 -1.95
CA VAL A 78 0.28 -0.44 -1.44
C VAL A 78 -1.19 -0.10 -1.72
N THR A 79 -1.54 1.18 -1.79
CA THR A 79 -2.89 1.63 -2.11
C THR A 79 -3.23 1.36 -3.59
N ARG A 80 -2.30 1.62 -4.51
CA ARG A 80 -2.47 1.33 -5.95
C ARG A 80 -2.51 -0.17 -6.24
N VAL A 81 -1.58 -0.95 -5.69
CA VAL A 81 -1.57 -2.42 -5.85
C VAL A 81 -2.86 -3.06 -5.32
N TRP A 82 -3.35 -2.64 -4.14
CA TRP A 82 -4.60 -3.16 -3.59
C TRP A 82 -5.85 -2.71 -4.37
N THR A 83 -5.86 -1.49 -4.92
CA THR A 83 -6.96 -1.02 -5.79
C THR A 83 -6.97 -1.79 -7.12
N ALA A 84 -5.81 -2.18 -7.66
CA ALA A 84 -5.72 -3.04 -8.84
C ALA A 84 -6.26 -4.46 -8.58
N LEU A 85 -5.90 -5.09 -7.45
CA LEU A 85 -6.49 -6.36 -7.02
C LEU A 85 -8.02 -6.24 -6.83
N ALA A 86 -8.48 -5.17 -6.19
CA ALA A 86 -9.90 -4.89 -6.04
C ALA A 86 -10.64 -4.62 -7.37
N ARG A 87 -9.94 -4.29 -8.45
CA ARG A 87 -10.51 -4.22 -9.81
C ARG A 87 -10.71 -5.61 -10.41
N GLY A 88 -9.78 -6.55 -10.17
CA GLY A 88 -9.86 -7.92 -10.68
C GLY A 88 -11.10 -8.67 -10.21
N ILE A 89 -11.52 -8.49 -8.95
CA ILE A 89 -12.76 -9.06 -8.38
C ILE A 89 -14.04 -8.27 -8.73
N ALA A 90 -13.90 -7.03 -9.24
CA ALA A 90 -15.06 -6.16 -9.47
C ALA A 90 -15.89 -6.55 -10.70
N THR A 91 -15.28 -7.31 -11.62
CA THR A 91 -15.85 -7.84 -12.86
C THR A 91 -16.97 -8.85 -12.63
N GLU A 92 -16.87 -9.67 -11.58
CA GLU A 92 -17.83 -10.75 -11.29
C GLU A 92 -19.03 -10.27 -10.46
N SER A 93 -18.81 -9.41 -9.46
CA SER A 93 -19.90 -8.85 -8.61
C SER A 93 -19.58 -7.54 -7.87
N GLY A 94 -18.32 -7.11 -7.85
CA GLY A 94 -17.79 -6.16 -6.85
C GLY A 94 -17.90 -4.66 -7.15
N GLY A 95 -18.66 -4.20 -8.16
CA GLY A 95 -18.62 -2.81 -8.65
C GLY A 95 -18.79 -1.70 -7.58
N LYS A 96 -19.61 -1.92 -6.54
CA LYS A 96 -19.76 -0.96 -5.42
C LYS A 96 -18.56 -0.91 -4.47
N ALA A 97 -17.76 -1.98 -4.40
CA ALA A 97 -16.53 -2.00 -3.63
C ALA A 97 -15.40 -1.30 -4.38
N LEU A 98 -15.28 -1.52 -5.69
CA LEU A 98 -14.26 -0.87 -6.53
C LEU A 98 -14.29 0.66 -6.42
N VAL A 99 -15.48 1.27 -6.52
CA VAL A 99 -15.65 2.74 -6.36
C VAL A 99 -15.05 3.25 -5.04
N VAL A 100 -15.12 2.46 -3.96
CA VAL A 100 -14.53 2.84 -2.66
C VAL A 100 -12.99 2.75 -2.70
N PHE A 101 -12.42 1.74 -3.37
CA PHE A 101 -10.97 1.62 -3.54
C PHE A 101 -10.41 2.70 -4.49
N GLU A 102 -11.13 3.03 -5.56
CA GLU A 102 -10.77 4.11 -6.49
C GLU A 102 -10.81 5.48 -5.80
N GLN A 103 -11.85 5.79 -5.03
CA GLN A 103 -11.91 7.02 -4.22
C GLN A 103 -10.75 7.12 -3.22
N ILE A 104 -10.34 6.01 -2.60
CA ILE A 104 -9.18 5.99 -1.69
C ILE A 104 -7.87 6.24 -2.47
N CYS A 105 -7.76 5.75 -3.70
CA CYS A 105 -6.62 6.00 -4.58
C CYS A 105 -6.53 7.47 -5.00
N GLU A 106 -7.66 8.10 -5.32
CA GLU A 106 -7.77 9.54 -5.62
C GLU A 106 -7.46 10.43 -4.42
N ASP A 107 -8.09 10.16 -3.26
CA ASP A 107 -7.80 10.86 -1.99
C ASP A 107 -6.29 10.80 -1.69
N HIS A 108 -5.68 9.62 -1.87
CA HIS A 108 -4.26 9.39 -1.63
C HIS A 108 -3.37 10.18 -2.60
N ALA A 109 -3.71 10.22 -3.90
CA ALA A 109 -3.03 11.04 -4.88
C ALA A 109 -3.09 12.54 -4.53
N ALA A 110 -4.25 13.03 -4.09
CA ALA A 110 -4.43 14.41 -3.64
C ALA A 110 -3.58 14.75 -2.40
N VAL A 111 -3.45 13.82 -1.44
CA VAL A 111 -2.53 13.99 -0.30
C VAL A 111 -1.07 14.05 -0.76
N ASN A 112 -0.65 13.16 -1.65
CA ASN A 112 0.75 13.13 -2.13
C ASN A 112 1.15 14.46 -2.78
N GLU A 113 0.30 15.03 -3.65
CA GLU A 113 0.58 16.32 -4.30
C GLU A 113 0.54 17.49 -3.30
N ARG A 114 -0.40 17.50 -2.35
CA ARG A 114 -0.46 18.54 -1.31
C ARG A 114 0.75 18.48 -0.37
N ALA A 115 1.13 17.29 0.10
CA ALA A 115 2.28 17.11 0.97
C ALA A 115 3.60 17.43 0.25
N ARG A 116 3.71 17.10 -1.04
CA ARG A 116 4.81 17.52 -1.90
C ARG A 116 4.90 19.05 -1.97
N PHE A 117 3.79 19.74 -2.28
CA PHE A 117 3.77 21.21 -2.35
C PHE A 117 4.18 21.87 -1.03
N SER A 118 3.66 21.37 0.11
CA SER A 118 4.05 21.85 1.45
C SER A 118 5.55 21.67 1.75
N VAL A 119 6.20 20.61 1.23
CA VAL A 119 7.65 20.40 1.42
C VAL A 119 8.49 21.17 0.40
N GLU A 120 7.95 21.44 -0.80
CA GLU A 120 8.63 22.21 -1.86
C GLU A 120 8.69 23.71 -1.57
N LEU A 121 7.75 24.25 -0.77
CA LEU A 121 7.81 25.63 -0.26
C LEU A 121 8.87 25.81 0.83
N ASP A 122 8.98 24.86 1.76
CA ASP A 122 9.73 25.05 3.02
C ASP A 122 11.09 24.35 3.08
N GLY A 123 11.47 23.53 2.09
CA GLY A 123 12.57 22.59 2.29
C GLY A 123 13.17 21.87 1.07
N PRO A 124 14.02 20.83 1.32
CA PRO A 124 14.92 20.24 0.33
C PRO A 124 14.21 19.28 -0.64
N SER A 125 13.47 19.87 -1.58
CA SER A 125 12.66 19.20 -2.61
C SER A 125 13.36 18.14 -3.46
N HIS A 126 14.70 18.08 -3.52
CA HIS A 126 15.42 17.07 -4.31
C HIS A 126 15.27 15.65 -3.73
N LYS A 127 15.26 15.49 -2.40
CA LYS A 127 15.15 14.16 -1.76
C LYS A 127 13.77 13.56 -1.99
N LEU A 128 12.73 14.37 -1.79
CA LEU A 128 11.34 13.96 -2.02
C LEU A 128 11.07 13.64 -3.50
N ARG A 129 11.63 14.41 -4.44
CA ARG A 129 11.56 14.11 -5.89
C ARG A 129 12.29 12.82 -6.27
N SER A 130 13.41 12.49 -5.62
CA SER A 130 14.10 11.20 -5.81
C SER A 130 13.27 10.03 -5.29
N LEU A 131 12.78 10.13 -4.04
CA LEU A 131 11.91 9.13 -3.42
C LEU A 131 10.64 8.91 -4.25
N ARG A 132 9.97 9.98 -4.69
CA ARG A 132 8.79 9.92 -5.56
C ARG A 132 9.07 9.05 -6.79
N ARG A 133 10.16 9.31 -7.53
CA ARG A 133 10.53 8.52 -8.72
C ARG A 133 10.75 7.04 -8.38
N GLN A 134 11.36 6.72 -7.23
CA GLN A 134 11.53 5.34 -6.77
C GLN A 134 10.18 4.68 -6.45
N CYS A 135 9.25 5.39 -5.79
CA CYS A 135 7.91 4.90 -5.51
C CYS A 135 7.07 4.71 -6.78
N GLU A 136 7.11 5.66 -7.71
CA GLU A 136 6.41 5.58 -9.01
C GLU A 136 6.92 4.40 -9.83
N GLN A 137 8.24 4.27 -10.01
CA GLN A 137 8.85 3.11 -10.68
C GLN A 137 8.45 1.80 -10.00
N SER A 138 8.60 1.71 -8.67
CA SER A 138 8.31 0.48 -7.92
C SER A 138 6.83 0.11 -7.99
N THR A 139 5.93 1.09 -8.05
CA THR A 139 4.50 0.85 -8.27
C THR A 139 4.26 0.21 -9.63
N ASP A 140 4.86 0.75 -10.71
CA ASP A 140 4.68 0.19 -12.05
C ASP A 140 5.30 -1.21 -12.19
N TYR A 141 6.47 -1.44 -11.57
CA TYR A 141 7.08 -2.77 -11.49
C TYR A 141 6.17 -3.78 -10.75
N LEU A 142 5.54 -3.38 -9.65
CA LEU A 142 4.66 -4.26 -8.87
C LEU A 142 3.29 -4.47 -9.54
N LEU A 143 2.73 -3.45 -10.18
CA LEU A 143 1.48 -3.59 -10.96
C LEU A 143 1.67 -4.57 -12.13
N ALA A 144 2.86 -4.64 -12.73
CA ALA A 144 3.16 -5.59 -13.80
C ALA A 144 3.29 -7.05 -13.34
N PHE A 145 3.40 -7.34 -12.03
CA PHE A 145 3.32 -8.71 -11.49
C PHE A 145 1.88 -9.22 -11.32
N LEU A 146 0.87 -8.32 -11.35
CA LEU A 146 -0.51 -8.70 -11.07
C LEU A 146 -1.15 -9.53 -12.20
N PRO A 147 -2.20 -10.31 -11.89
CA PRO A 147 -3.00 -11.02 -12.89
C PRO A 147 -3.62 -10.06 -13.92
N ALA A 148 -3.81 -10.55 -15.15
CA ALA A 148 -4.31 -9.73 -16.27
C ALA A 148 -5.72 -9.17 -15.98
N GLU A 149 -6.52 -9.93 -15.25
CA GLU A 149 -7.85 -9.64 -14.72
C GLU A 149 -7.89 -8.34 -13.91
N CYS A 150 -6.79 -7.95 -13.27
CA CYS A 150 -6.69 -6.70 -12.52
C CYS A 150 -6.70 -5.45 -13.40
N TYR A 151 -6.47 -5.58 -14.72
CA TYR A 151 -6.22 -4.48 -15.66
C TYR A 151 -5.20 -3.45 -15.13
N ALA A 152 -4.19 -3.93 -14.39
CA ALA A 152 -3.41 -3.15 -13.42
C ALA A 152 -2.76 -1.88 -13.99
N GLY A 153 -2.42 -1.89 -15.29
CA GLY A 153 -1.84 -0.75 -16.02
C GLY A 153 -2.74 0.47 -16.18
N VAL A 154 -3.98 0.49 -15.65
CA VAL A 154 -4.77 1.73 -15.46
C VAL A 154 -4.33 2.51 -14.21
N TYR A 155 -3.70 1.85 -13.24
CA TYR A 155 -3.17 2.45 -12.00
C TYR A 155 -1.66 2.73 -12.06
N ALA A 156 -1.04 2.55 -13.23
CA ALA A 156 0.36 2.90 -13.46
C ALA A 156 0.59 4.42 -13.38
N HIS A 157 1.84 4.82 -13.12
CA HIS A 157 2.33 6.19 -13.26
C HIS A 157 2.93 6.47 -14.64
N ASP A 158 3.46 5.44 -15.29
CA ASP A 158 4.06 5.49 -16.63
C ASP A 158 3.67 4.22 -17.39
N ARG A 159 2.83 4.40 -18.41
CA ARG A 159 2.28 3.28 -19.18
C ARG A 159 3.35 2.55 -19.97
N VAL A 160 4.34 3.25 -20.53
CA VAL A 160 5.43 2.65 -21.32
C VAL A 160 6.35 1.83 -20.43
N ARG A 161 6.63 2.30 -19.22
CA ARG A 161 7.38 1.53 -18.20
C ARG A 161 6.61 0.28 -17.74
N PHE A 162 5.30 0.41 -17.51
CA PHE A 162 4.43 -0.72 -17.17
C PHE A 162 4.40 -1.77 -18.29
N ASP A 163 4.09 -1.37 -19.53
CA ASP A 163 3.95 -2.29 -20.68
C ASP A 163 5.27 -3.02 -20.96
N LYS A 164 6.41 -2.32 -20.89
CA LYS A 164 7.72 -2.97 -21.01
C LYS A 164 7.90 -4.04 -19.94
N ARG A 165 7.59 -3.75 -18.67
CA ARG A 165 7.77 -4.73 -17.60
C ARG A 165 6.78 -5.89 -17.74
N GLN A 166 5.55 -5.66 -18.19
CA GLN A 166 4.59 -6.73 -18.41
C GLN A 166 5.14 -7.77 -19.41
N VAL A 167 5.73 -7.34 -20.54
CA VAL A 167 6.39 -8.24 -21.50
C VAL A 167 7.56 -9.02 -20.87
N GLU A 168 8.35 -8.40 -19.99
CA GLU A 168 9.42 -9.09 -19.25
C GLU A 168 8.83 -10.14 -18.27
N ILE A 169 7.72 -9.82 -17.58
CA ILE A 169 7.03 -10.70 -16.62
C ILE A 169 6.36 -11.89 -17.33
N ASP A 170 5.70 -11.65 -18.45
CA ASP A 170 5.02 -12.70 -19.20
C ASP A 170 6.03 -13.70 -19.76
N TYR A 171 7.20 -13.24 -20.24
CA TYR A 171 8.33 -14.12 -20.58
C TYR A 171 8.89 -14.88 -19.36
N GLU A 172 9.05 -14.22 -18.20
CA GLU A 172 9.46 -14.87 -16.94
C GLU A 172 8.43 -15.94 -16.49
N ARG A 173 7.13 -15.73 -16.77
CA ARG A 173 6.03 -16.67 -16.51
C ARG A 173 6.05 -17.85 -17.49
N GLU A 174 6.11 -17.60 -18.79
CA GLU A 174 6.18 -18.64 -19.85
C GLU A 174 7.42 -19.53 -19.73
N SER A 175 8.57 -18.96 -19.34
CA SER A 175 9.82 -19.69 -19.16
C SER A 175 9.95 -20.41 -17.80
N GLY A 176 8.92 -20.35 -16.94
CA GLY A 176 8.94 -20.97 -15.60
C GLY A 176 9.86 -20.29 -14.59
N GLN A 177 10.35 -19.08 -14.88
CA GLN A 177 11.30 -18.32 -14.05
C GLN A 177 10.63 -17.35 -13.07
N LEU A 178 9.29 -17.26 -13.07
CA LEU A 178 8.50 -16.30 -12.30
C LEU A 178 8.88 -16.23 -10.82
N GLU A 179 9.17 -17.35 -10.15
CA GLU A 179 9.57 -17.35 -8.73
C GLU A 179 10.98 -16.77 -8.51
N ALA A 180 11.90 -17.01 -9.44
CA ALA A 180 13.22 -16.36 -9.44
C ALA A 180 13.07 -14.85 -9.69
N ALA A 181 12.15 -14.44 -10.57
CA ALA A 181 11.86 -13.03 -10.85
C ALA A 181 11.15 -12.31 -9.69
N ARG A 182 10.19 -12.96 -9.00
CA ARG A 182 9.61 -12.51 -7.73
C ARG A 182 10.73 -12.28 -6.70
N CYS A 183 11.60 -13.27 -6.50
CA CYS A 183 12.76 -13.17 -5.60
C CYS A 183 13.74 -12.04 -5.98
N PHE A 184 14.12 -11.92 -7.26
CA PHE A 184 15.03 -10.88 -7.74
C PHE A 184 14.43 -9.48 -7.62
N THR A 185 13.14 -9.33 -7.93
CA THR A 185 12.40 -8.08 -7.75
C THR A 185 12.38 -7.68 -6.29
N ARG A 186 12.05 -8.61 -5.38
CA ARG A 186 12.07 -8.35 -3.93
C ARG A 186 13.43 -7.85 -3.44
N HIS A 187 14.53 -8.47 -3.88
CA HIS A 187 15.89 -8.00 -3.57
C HIS A 187 16.18 -6.62 -4.18
N THR A 188 15.85 -6.40 -5.45
CA THR A 188 16.03 -5.11 -6.15
C THR A 188 15.28 -3.98 -5.46
N LEU A 189 14.05 -4.23 -5.01
CA LEU A 189 13.25 -3.26 -4.28
C LEU A 189 13.81 -3.01 -2.86
N HIS A 190 14.24 -4.06 -2.13
CA HIS A 190 14.94 -3.88 -0.86
C HIS A 190 16.26 -3.10 -1.00
N ALA A 191 16.95 -3.19 -2.14
CA ALA A 191 18.19 -2.45 -2.42
C ALA A 191 17.94 -1.00 -2.87
N LYS A 192 16.87 -0.72 -3.62
CA LYS A 192 16.51 0.65 -4.05
C LYS A 192 16.13 1.58 -2.89
N PHE A 193 15.59 1.01 -1.80
CA PHE A 193 15.23 1.74 -0.58
C PHE A 193 16.17 1.35 0.56
N GLU A 194 17.20 2.16 0.86
CA GLU A 194 18.02 1.97 2.06
C GLU A 194 17.20 2.24 3.33
N TRP A 195 16.57 1.18 3.84
CA TRP A 195 15.64 1.22 4.98
C TRP A 195 16.26 1.72 6.29
N SER A 196 17.59 1.78 6.38
CA SER A 196 18.34 2.43 7.46
C SER A 196 17.96 3.91 7.64
N HIS A 197 17.82 4.66 6.54
CA HIS A 197 17.62 6.11 6.57
C HIS A 197 16.16 6.53 6.51
N LEU A 198 15.33 5.79 5.77
CA LEU A 198 13.86 5.92 5.82
C LEU A 198 13.33 5.51 7.20
N GLY A 199 13.82 4.38 7.72
CA GLY A 199 13.38 3.78 8.98
C GLY A 199 13.35 4.78 10.13
N ASP A 200 14.50 5.41 10.41
CA ASP A 200 14.70 6.35 11.52
C ASP A 200 13.84 7.62 11.45
N ARG A 201 13.52 8.12 10.25
CA ARG A 201 12.68 9.32 10.07
C ARG A 201 11.21 9.01 10.27
N LEU A 202 10.76 7.93 9.65
CA LEU A 202 9.38 7.49 9.73
C LEU A 202 8.98 7.11 11.16
N ILE A 203 9.93 6.85 12.09
CA ILE A 203 9.68 6.73 13.54
C ILE A 203 8.80 7.86 14.06
N GLN A 204 9.06 9.10 13.64
CA GLN A 204 8.40 10.28 14.18
C GLN A 204 6.91 10.33 13.79
N CYS A 205 6.54 9.84 12.60
CA CYS A 205 5.14 9.65 12.21
C CYS A 205 4.50 8.34 12.71
N ARG A 206 5.28 7.38 13.22
CA ARG A 206 4.81 6.01 13.54
C ARG A 206 4.07 5.84 14.86
N GLN A 207 3.81 6.92 15.60
CA GLN A 207 2.73 6.88 16.59
C GLN A 207 1.33 6.80 15.93
N ALA A 208 1.22 6.94 14.60
CA ALA A 208 -0.02 6.75 13.86
C ALA A 208 -0.51 5.27 13.85
N PRO A 209 -1.59 4.91 14.58
CA PRO A 209 -2.09 3.53 14.61
C PRO A 209 -2.71 3.08 13.28
N TYR A 210 -2.94 4.02 12.36
CA TYR A 210 -3.71 3.81 11.14
C TYR A 210 -3.02 2.88 10.13
N HIS A 211 -1.69 2.79 10.11
CA HIS A 211 -0.98 1.83 9.25
C HIS A 211 -1.31 0.38 9.64
N ARG A 212 -1.28 0.07 10.95
CA ARG A 212 -1.70 -1.23 11.48
C ARG A 212 -3.18 -1.51 11.20
N GLN A 213 -4.05 -0.50 11.34
CA GLN A 213 -5.48 -0.64 11.03
C GLN A 213 -5.74 -0.93 9.55
N VAL A 214 -5.02 -0.27 8.63
CA VAL A 214 -5.13 -0.54 7.18
C VAL A 214 -4.62 -1.95 6.84
N ILE A 215 -3.45 -2.35 7.32
CA ILE A 215 -2.90 -3.70 7.09
C ILE A 215 -3.83 -4.77 7.66
N SER A 216 -4.33 -4.59 8.89
CA SER A 216 -5.29 -5.51 9.50
C SER A 216 -6.63 -5.54 8.75
N SER A 217 -7.05 -4.44 8.13
CA SER A 217 -8.28 -4.39 7.32
C SER A 217 -8.12 -5.16 6.01
N MET A 218 -7.01 -4.94 5.28
CA MET A 218 -6.66 -5.73 4.08
C MET A 218 -6.59 -7.23 4.41
N ILE A 219 -5.93 -7.57 5.51
CA ILE A 219 -5.81 -8.97 5.98
C ILE A 219 -7.15 -9.56 6.43
N SER A 220 -8.10 -8.74 6.89
CA SER A 220 -9.46 -9.20 7.21
C SER A 220 -10.36 -9.40 5.98
N MET A 221 -9.88 -9.07 4.77
CA MET A 221 -10.59 -9.29 3.49
C MET A 221 -10.21 -10.59 2.79
N MET A 222 -9.11 -11.25 3.21
CA MET A 222 -8.62 -12.50 2.65
C MET A 222 -8.95 -13.67 3.58
N ASP A 223 -9.35 -14.80 3.01
CA ASP A 223 -9.49 -16.05 3.76
C ASP A 223 -8.12 -16.66 4.04
N ARG A 224 -7.89 -17.05 5.29
CA ARG A 224 -6.63 -17.60 5.81
C ARG A 224 -6.52 -19.10 5.63
N ASP A 225 -7.65 -19.79 5.55
CA ASP A 225 -7.70 -21.23 5.38
C ASP A 225 -7.56 -21.59 3.90
N LEU A 226 -7.81 -20.63 3.00
CA LEU A 226 -7.48 -20.67 1.58
C LEU A 226 -6.08 -20.11 1.24
N MET A 227 -5.60 -19.08 1.95
CA MET A 227 -4.29 -18.46 1.67
C MET A 227 -3.37 -18.40 2.91
N PRO A 228 -2.16 -18.99 2.87
CA PRO A 228 -1.22 -18.98 3.99
C PRO A 228 -0.57 -17.59 4.18
N ILE A 229 -1.21 -16.73 4.97
CA ILE A 229 -0.69 -15.38 5.29
C ILE A 229 0.60 -15.50 6.14
N PRO A 230 1.76 -14.97 5.68
CA PRO A 230 3.02 -15.08 6.42
C PRO A 230 2.97 -14.55 7.86
N GLU A 231 3.62 -15.26 8.79
CA GLU A 231 3.63 -14.95 10.23
C GLU A 231 4.07 -13.50 10.53
N MET A 232 4.94 -12.91 9.68
CA MET A 232 5.39 -11.52 9.81
C MET A 232 4.24 -10.50 9.86
N TRP A 233 3.06 -10.84 9.34
CA TRP A 233 1.86 -10.02 9.34
C TRP A 233 0.96 -10.22 10.57
N SER A 234 1.12 -11.33 11.30
CA SER A 234 0.30 -11.67 12.47
C SER A 234 0.28 -10.54 13.51
N ARG A 235 1.43 -9.89 13.76
CA ARG A 235 1.58 -8.76 14.69
C ARG A 235 0.77 -7.50 14.35
N PHE A 236 0.20 -7.39 13.15
CA PHE A 236 -0.78 -6.34 12.84
C PHE A 236 -2.20 -6.76 13.20
N TYR A 237 -2.55 -8.00 12.87
CA TYR A 237 -3.87 -8.57 13.03
C TYR A 237 -4.13 -8.98 14.49
N SER A 238 -5.05 -8.28 15.15
CA SER A 238 -5.72 -8.87 16.31
C SER A 238 -6.84 -9.78 15.78
N PRO A 239 -6.88 -11.09 16.10
CA PRO A 239 -8.06 -11.90 15.86
C PRO A 239 -9.28 -11.22 16.49
N HIS A 240 -10.40 -11.16 15.77
CA HIS A 240 -11.64 -10.60 16.28
C HIS A 240 -12.24 -11.50 17.37
N LYS A 241 -11.69 -11.43 18.59
CA LYS A 241 -12.39 -11.78 19.83
C LYS A 241 -13.56 -10.81 19.99
N SER A 242 -14.67 -11.12 19.31
CA SER A 242 -16.00 -10.54 19.54
C SER A 242 -15.97 -9.05 19.91
N ALA A 243 -15.50 -8.21 18.98
CA ALA A 243 -15.68 -6.77 19.10
C ALA A 243 -17.19 -6.52 19.04
N SER A 244 -17.80 -6.33 20.22
CA SER A 244 -19.23 -6.12 20.34
C SER A 244 -19.61 -4.81 19.64
N ALA A 245 -20.88 -4.69 19.22
CA ALA A 245 -21.35 -3.54 18.45
C ALA A 245 -21.15 -2.17 19.16
N ALA A 246 -20.80 -2.16 20.45
CA ALA A 246 -20.47 -0.96 21.22
C ALA A 246 -19.31 -0.13 20.64
N GLU A 247 -18.27 -0.75 20.05
CA GLU A 247 -17.15 0.03 19.45
C GLU A 247 -17.51 0.75 18.14
N LEU A 248 -18.70 0.48 17.58
CA LEU A 248 -19.26 1.18 16.42
C LEU A 248 -20.19 2.34 16.82
N VAL A 249 -20.46 2.58 18.11
CA VAL A 249 -21.42 3.59 18.60
C VAL A 249 -20.73 4.70 19.42
N VAL A 250 -19.72 5.31 18.80
CA VAL A 250 -19.20 6.66 19.13
C VAL A 250 -18.84 7.32 17.78
N TRP A 251 -18.70 8.66 17.76
CA TRP A 251 -18.26 9.46 16.60
C TRP A 251 -19.32 9.71 15.51
N ASN A 252 -20.42 10.34 15.94
CA ASN A 252 -20.93 11.49 15.18
C ASN A 252 -19.93 12.66 15.29
#